data_AF-A0A7X9KD47-F1
#
_entry.id   AF-A0A7X9KD47-F1
#
_cell.length_a   1.000
_cell.length_b   1.000
_cell.length_c   1.000
_cell.angle_alpha   90.00
_cell.angle_beta   90.00
_cell.angle_gamma   90.00
#
_symmetry.space_group_name_H-M   'P 1'
#
loop_
_entity.id
_entity.type
_entity.pdbx_description
1 polymer ?
#
loop_
_entity_poly.entity_id
_entity_poly.type
_entity_poly.pdbx_seq_one_letter_code
_entity_poly.pdbx_strand_id
1 'polypeptide(L)' 'MTPKFNVAVGAVYTGRSSYDSLQINVEGLPPSVVKKDWKNVWRYQLEFE' A
#
# COMPACT_ATOMS: atom_id res chain seq x y z
N MET A 1 18.49 -12.16 -35.72
CA MET A 1 17.81 -12.37 -34.43
C MET A 1 16.83 -11.21 -34.24
N THR A 2 15.55 -11.50 -34.01
CA THR A 2 14.54 -10.46 -33.75
C THR A 2 14.42 -10.28 -32.24
N PRO A 3 14.61 -9.08 -31.68
CA PRO A 3 14.39 -8.87 -30.25
C PRO A 3 12.91 -9.08 -29.94
N LYS A 4 12.61 -9.93 -28.97
CA LYS A 4 11.26 -10.03 -28.41
C LYS A 4 11.09 -8.89 -27.42
N PHE A 5 10.03 -8.12 -27.60
CA PHE A 5 9.64 -7.05 -26.71
C PHE A 5 8.37 -7.49 -25.99
N ASN A 6 8.41 -7.60 -24.68
CA ASN A 6 7.26 -7.95 -23.85
C ASN A 6 6.72 -6.69 -23.18
N VAL A 7 5.39 -6.61 -23.10
CA VAL A 7 4.69 -5.54 -22.38
C VAL A 7 3.72 -6.19 -21.41
N ALA A 8 3.78 -5.77 -20.14
CA ALA A 8 2.82 -6.19 -19.12
C ALA A 8 2.09 -4.99 -18.51
N VAL A 9 0.79 -5.18 -18.25
CA VAL A 9 -0.08 -4.18 -17.65
C VAL A 9 -0.74 -4.80 -16.41
N GLY A 10 -0.70 -4.09 -15.28
CA GLY A 10 -1.25 -4.58 -14.03
C GLY A 10 -1.97 -3.51 -13.22
N ALA A 11 -2.89 -3.95 -12.36
CA ALA A 11 -3.57 -3.11 -11.39
C ALA A 11 -3.59 -3.80 -10.02
N VAL A 12 -3.34 -3.03 -8.95
CA VAL A 12 -3.38 -3.51 -7.57
C VAL A 12 -4.31 -2.62 -6.77
N TYR A 13 -5.31 -3.24 -6.15
CA TYR A 13 -6.16 -2.59 -5.15
C TYR A 13 -5.62 -2.82 -3.75
N THR A 14 -5.59 -1.79 -2.93
CA THR A 14 -5.28 -1.94 -1.50
C THR A 14 -6.37 -1.28 -0.67
N GLY A 15 -7.04 -2.11 0.13
CA GLY A 15 -8.06 -1.73 1.09
C GLY A 15 -7.50 -1.01 2.32
N ARG A 16 -6.69 0.04 2.16
CA ARG A 16 -6.03 0.76 3.27
C ARG A 16 -7.00 1.36 4.29
N SER A 17 -8.27 1.52 3.93
CA SER A 17 -9.31 1.96 4.87
C SER A 17 -9.63 0.92 5.94
N SER A 18 -9.16 -0.32 5.82
CA SER A 18 -9.31 -1.33 6.87
C SER A 18 -8.40 -1.09 8.07
N TYR A 19 -7.47 -0.14 8.01
CA TYR A 19 -6.61 0.20 9.13
C TYR A 19 -7.25 1.32 9.96
N ASP A 20 -7.73 0.99 11.16
CA ASP A 20 -8.46 1.93 12.01
C ASP A 20 -7.54 2.88 12.79
N SER A 21 -6.48 2.35 13.40
CA SER A 21 -5.57 3.13 14.22
C SER A 21 -4.22 2.44 14.42
N LEU A 22 -3.22 3.23 14.81
CA LEU A 22 -1.94 2.76 15.28
C LEU A 22 -1.82 3.12 16.77
N GLN A 23 -1.73 2.11 17.62
CA GLN A 23 -1.45 2.29 19.03
C GLN A 23 0.05 2.12 19.28
N ILE A 24 0.67 3.13 19.86
CA ILE A 24 2.08 3.14 20.25
C ILE A 24 2.14 2.94 21.77
N ASN A 25 2.74 1.83 22.18
CA ASN A 25 2.92 1.49 23.59
C ASN A 25 4.41 1.60 23.93
N VAL A 26 4.75 2.46 24.88
CA VAL A 26 6.09 2.56 25.46
C VAL A 26 5.96 2.25 26.95
N GLU A 27 6.79 1.33 27.44
CA GLU A 27 6.74 0.90 28.84
C GLU A 27 6.94 2.09 29.80
N GLY A 28 6.08 2.20 30.81
CA GLY A 28 6.11 3.30 31.77
C GLY A 28 5.49 4.62 31.28
N LEU A 29 4.97 4.69 30.05
CA LEU A 29 4.26 5.85 29.51
C LEU A 29 2.82 5.49 29.10
N PRO A 30 1.89 6.46 29.17
CA PRO A 30 0.54 6.25 28.69
C PRO A 30 0.56 5.96 27.17
N PRO A 31 -0.30 5.05 26.70
CA PRO A 31 -0.36 4.69 25.29
C PRO A 31 -0.82 5.88 24.44
N SER A 32 -0.18 6.06 23.29
CA SER A 32 -0.55 7.07 22.29
C SER A 32 -1.28 6.42 21.13
N VAL A 33 -2.46 6.93 20.79
CA VAL A 33 -3.29 6.39 19.71
C VAL A 33 -3.33 7.38 18.56
N VAL A 34 -2.84 6.95 17.39
CA VAL A 34 -2.92 7.71 16.14
C VAL A 34 -4.03 7.09 15.29
N LYS A 35 -5.15 7.80 15.13
CA LYS A 35 -6.22 7.37 14.21
C LYS A 35 -5.72 7.39 12.77
N LYS A 36 -6.09 6.39 11.99
CA LYS A 36 -5.81 6.31 10.56
C LYS A 36 -7.12 6.44 9.81
N ASP A 37 -7.19 7.38 8.88
CA ASP A 37 -8.35 7.68 8.03
C ASP A 37 -8.01 7.44 6.55
N TRP A 38 -7.14 6.45 6.30
CA TRP A 38 -6.59 6.21 4.98
C TRP A 38 -7.66 5.77 4.01
N LYS A 39 -7.62 6.36 2.81
CA LYS A 39 -8.49 5.95 1.72
C LYS A 39 -7.94 4.71 1.03
N ASN A 40 -8.83 3.91 0.47
CA ASN A 40 -8.45 2.82 -0.42
C ASN A 40 -7.78 3.38 -1.67
N VAL A 41 -6.80 2.64 -2.20
CA VAL A 41 -5.97 3.10 -3.31
C VAL A 41 -5.86 2.04 -4.39
N TRP A 42 -5.72 2.51 -5.63
CA TRP A 42 -5.38 1.71 -6.80
C TRP A 42 -3.98 2.10 -7.27
N ARG A 43 -3.17 1.11 -7.64
CA ARG A 43 -1.88 1.30 -8.29
C ARG A 43 -1.92 0.62 -9.66
N TYR A 44 -1.67 1.39 -10.72
CA TYR A 44 -1.54 0.89 -12.08
C TYR A 44 -0.06 0.75 -12.43
N GLN A 45 0.29 -0.28 -13.20
CA GLN A 45 1.67 -0.64 -13.50
C GLN A 45 1.81 -0.98 -14.99
N LEU A 46 2.91 -0.53 -15.57
CA LEU A 46 3.33 -0.82 -16.94
C LEU A 46 4.78 -1.29 -16.88
N GLU A 47 5.05 -2.46 -17.44
CA GLU A 47 6.37 -3.07 -17.49
C GLU A 47 6.73 -3.41 -18.94
N PHE A 48 8.01 -3.24 -19.27
CA PHE A 48 8.57 -3.46 -20.60
C PHE A 48 9.85 -4.30 -20.45
N GLU A 49 9.99 -5.38 -21.21
CA GLU A 49 11.15 -6.28 -21.23
C GLU A 49 11.65 -6.54 -22.66
#